data_AF-A0ABD6EMC6-F1
#
_entry.id   AF-A0ABD6EMC6-F1
#
_cell.length_a   1.000
_cell.length_b   1.000
_cell.length_c   1.000
_cell.angle_alpha   90.00
_cell.angle_beta   90.00
_cell.angle_gamma   90.00
#
_symmetry.space_group_name_H-M   'P 1'
#
loop_
_entity.id
_entity.type
_entity.pdbx_description
1 polymer ?
#
loop_
_entity_poly.entity_id
_entity_poly.type
_entity_poly.pdbx_seq_one_letter_code
_entity_poly.pdbx_strand_id
1 'polypeptide(L)'
;MWATKSSQHFRLIVPICNISIRSMCERISWINRAVIDAFGKPPSGILSGNNLWIGSWSACRRISVLKNRQGQRWSGQYCMAMFQPFNRDNPLKAMDTQTKYDPTAHCRATSILPNKTEANDDDDKCFTLIPLLNYGFCTPDTCTNYDVKKIVEFVYKGAEVAADRNFVCNVDINCRNDRPENHLSYSRASMTVLFFIIFVVVLMIFGTLYDYIVYQKELFELDEATCYKKQNWFVKTIIAFSVYTNGKVILRTEKGENQIHCLHGIRVLSMFWIILGHTYYYICTNLTTDNLLPTMVAFPKRFFNLIIVQAPLAVDTFFYLR
;
A
#
# COMPACT_ATOMS: atom_id res chain seq x y z
N MET A 1 -20.84 -58.18 -1.01
CA MET A 1 -20.96 -57.92 -2.47
C MET A 1 -21.20 -56.41 -2.59
N TRP A 2 -20.24 -55.50 -2.75
CA TRP A 2 -18.89 -55.46 -3.31
C TRP A 2 -18.10 -54.39 -2.54
N ALA A 3 -16.92 -54.71 -1.98
CA ALA A 3 -15.81 -53.77 -1.69
C ALA A 3 -14.77 -54.40 -0.71
N THR A 4 -14.21 -55.56 -1.05
CA THR A 4 -13.09 -56.16 -0.28
C THR A 4 -12.06 -56.82 -1.21
N LYS A 5 -11.67 -56.14 -2.30
CA LYS A 5 -10.72 -56.71 -3.27
C LYS A 5 -9.83 -55.71 -4.02
N SER A 6 -9.24 -54.73 -3.31
CA SER A 6 -8.22 -53.83 -3.89
C SER A 6 -7.04 -53.50 -2.94
N SER A 7 -6.83 -54.29 -1.88
CA SER A 7 -5.78 -54.03 -0.86
C SER A 7 -4.62 -55.04 -0.88
N GLN A 8 -4.39 -55.74 -2.00
CA GLN A 8 -3.37 -56.80 -2.07
C GLN A 8 -2.29 -56.64 -3.14
N HIS A 9 -2.36 -55.66 -4.04
CA HIS A 9 -1.33 -55.49 -5.09
C HIS A 9 -0.23 -54.47 -4.81
N PHE A 10 -0.26 -53.75 -3.69
CA PHE A 10 0.74 -52.72 -3.35
C PHE A 10 1.76 -53.15 -2.27
N ARG A 11 2.12 -54.45 -2.23
CA ARG A 11 3.04 -55.01 -1.22
C ARG A 11 4.29 -55.70 -1.78
N LEU A 12 4.64 -55.53 -3.05
CA LEU A 12 5.74 -56.29 -3.66
C LEU A 12 6.88 -55.48 -4.30
N ILE A 13 6.94 -54.15 -4.15
CA ILE A 13 8.11 -53.36 -4.62
C ILE A 13 8.57 -52.32 -3.58
N VAL A 14 8.68 -52.67 -2.30
CA VAL A 14 9.51 -51.86 -1.37
C VAL A 14 10.04 -52.74 -0.22
N PRO A 15 11.26 -53.31 -0.33
CA PRO A 15 12.01 -53.57 0.90
C PRO A 15 13.41 -52.94 0.92
N ILE A 16 13.86 -52.28 -0.16
CA ILE A 16 15.24 -51.73 -0.22
C ILE A 16 15.28 -50.19 -0.12
N CYS A 17 14.14 -49.50 -0.25
CA CYS A 17 14.09 -48.03 -0.31
C CYS A 17 13.52 -47.37 0.96
N ASN A 18 13.76 -47.90 2.16
CA ASN A 18 13.07 -47.41 3.38
C ASN A 18 13.99 -46.81 4.47
N ILE A 19 15.31 -46.91 4.35
CA ILE A 19 16.25 -46.34 5.35
C ILE A 19 16.91 -45.06 4.82
N SER A 20 17.43 -45.08 3.59
CA SER A 20 18.07 -43.90 2.98
C SER A 20 17.07 -42.77 2.74
N ILE A 21 15.91 -43.08 2.13
CA ILE A 21 14.83 -42.11 1.90
C ILE A 21 14.30 -41.55 3.21
N ARG A 22 14.12 -42.37 4.24
CA ARG A 22 13.63 -41.90 5.56
C ARG A 22 14.61 -40.93 6.22
N SER A 23 15.92 -41.24 6.17
CA SER A 23 16.97 -40.33 6.67
C SER A 23 17.09 -39.02 5.87
N MET A 24 16.74 -39.05 4.57
CA MET A 24 16.77 -37.89 3.69
C MET A 24 15.51 -37.04 3.88
N CYS A 25 14.34 -37.67 4.05
CA CYS A 25 13.08 -37.04 4.39
C CYS A 25 13.14 -36.36 5.76
N GLU A 26 13.76 -37.00 6.77
CA GLU A 26 13.98 -36.36 8.08
C GLU A 26 14.89 -35.13 7.98
N ARG A 27 15.96 -35.19 7.17
CA ARG A 27 16.85 -34.04 6.92
C ARG A 27 16.21 -32.87 6.18
N ILE A 28 15.24 -33.12 5.31
CA ILE A 28 14.54 -32.11 4.50
C ILE A 28 13.19 -31.71 5.14
N SER A 29 12.75 -32.42 6.19
CA SER A 29 11.44 -32.23 6.83
C SER A 29 11.20 -30.80 7.33
N TRP A 30 12.25 -30.13 7.82
CA TRP A 30 12.16 -28.74 8.29
C TRP A 30 11.94 -27.75 7.13
N ILE A 31 12.47 -28.04 5.93
CA ILE A 31 12.26 -27.21 4.73
C ILE A 31 10.78 -27.27 4.34
N ASN A 32 10.25 -28.49 4.24
CA ASN A 32 8.86 -28.72 3.82
C ASN A 32 7.84 -28.24 4.86
N ARG A 33 8.19 -28.17 6.14
CA ARG A 33 7.28 -27.73 7.20
C ARG A 33 7.39 -26.25 7.53
N ALA A 34 8.60 -25.71 7.61
CA ALA A 34 8.80 -24.34 8.08
C ALA A 34 8.87 -23.34 6.91
N VAL A 35 9.62 -23.67 5.85
CA VAL A 35 9.81 -22.74 4.73
C VAL A 35 8.54 -22.70 3.88
N ILE A 36 7.98 -23.86 3.50
CA ILE A 36 6.73 -23.95 2.71
C ILE A 36 5.56 -23.26 3.44
N ASP A 37 5.47 -23.40 4.76
CA ASP A 37 4.40 -22.77 5.55
C ASP A 37 4.52 -21.23 5.61
N ALA A 38 5.74 -20.70 5.44
CA ALA A 38 6.00 -19.27 5.42
C ALA A 38 5.68 -18.61 4.06
N PHE A 39 5.63 -19.37 2.96
CA PHE A 39 5.27 -18.82 1.65
C PHE A 39 3.81 -18.36 1.58
N GLY A 40 3.55 -17.48 0.62
CA GLY A 40 2.20 -17.14 0.18
C GLY A 40 1.40 -18.39 -0.19
N LYS A 41 0.32 -18.65 0.56
CA LYS A 41 -0.63 -19.71 0.24
C LYS A 41 -1.64 -19.13 -0.76
N PRO A 42 -1.91 -19.81 -1.90
CA PRO A 42 -2.94 -19.39 -2.82
C PRO A 42 -4.31 -19.45 -2.12
N PRO A 43 -4.98 -18.32 -1.91
CA PRO A 43 -6.31 -18.28 -1.35
C PRO A 43 -7.34 -18.72 -2.42
N SER A 44 -8.51 -19.11 -1.94
CA SER A 44 -9.67 -19.33 -2.82
C SER A 44 -10.08 -18.01 -3.49
N GLY A 45 -10.64 -18.09 -4.70
CA GLY A 45 -11.14 -16.90 -5.41
C GLY A 45 -10.11 -16.21 -6.32
N ILE A 46 -9.12 -16.95 -6.85
CA ILE A 46 -8.16 -16.42 -7.85
C ILE A 46 -8.91 -15.78 -9.03
N LEU A 47 -9.93 -16.46 -9.55
CA LEU A 47 -10.77 -15.94 -10.65
C LEU A 47 -11.61 -14.72 -10.23
N SER A 48 -11.91 -14.59 -8.93
CA SER A 48 -12.58 -13.44 -8.34
C SER A 48 -11.62 -12.30 -8.02
N GLY A 49 -10.37 -12.35 -8.49
CA GLY A 49 -9.38 -11.29 -8.29
C GLY A 49 -8.74 -11.31 -6.91
N ASN A 50 -8.63 -12.48 -6.26
CA ASN A 50 -7.79 -12.62 -5.08
C ASN A 50 -6.31 -12.79 -5.48
N ASN A 51 -5.63 -11.66 -5.56
CA ASN A 51 -4.25 -11.51 -6.02
C ASN A 51 -3.26 -11.28 -4.87
N LEU A 52 -3.64 -11.47 -3.60
CA LEU A 52 -2.81 -11.12 -2.44
C LEU A 52 -2.36 -12.35 -1.66
N TRP A 53 -1.18 -12.88 -2.00
CA TRP A 53 -0.63 -14.11 -1.42
C TRP A 53 0.62 -13.76 -0.61
N ILE A 54 0.44 -13.00 0.48
CA ILE A 54 1.55 -12.43 1.28
C ILE A 54 2.33 -13.53 2.03
N GLY A 55 1.67 -14.58 2.51
CA GLY A 55 2.34 -15.55 3.39
C GLY A 55 2.71 -14.95 4.74
N SER A 56 3.64 -15.57 5.46
CA SER A 56 3.99 -15.15 6.82
C SER A 56 5.43 -14.66 6.91
N TRP A 57 5.57 -13.33 7.01
CA TRP A 57 6.86 -12.66 7.20
C TRP A 57 7.58 -13.14 8.48
N SER A 58 6.85 -13.20 9.60
CA SER A 58 7.42 -13.56 10.90
C SER A 58 7.81 -15.04 10.97
N ALA A 59 7.04 -15.92 10.32
CA ALA A 59 7.38 -17.33 10.23
C ALA A 59 8.68 -17.53 9.44
N CYS A 60 8.83 -16.89 8.28
CA CYS A 60 10.05 -16.99 7.47
C CYS A 60 11.30 -16.58 8.26
N ARG A 61 11.22 -15.45 8.98
CA ARG A 61 12.34 -14.89 9.77
C ARG A 61 12.72 -15.73 10.98
N ARG A 62 11.77 -16.48 11.56
CA ARG A 62 12.04 -17.36 12.71
C ARG A 62 12.87 -18.58 12.35
N ILE A 63 12.96 -18.92 11.07
CA ILE A 63 13.68 -20.11 10.63
C ILE A 63 15.18 -19.79 10.63
N SER A 64 15.89 -20.43 11.55
CA SER A 64 17.35 -20.46 11.54
C SER A 64 17.82 -21.89 11.81
N VAL A 65 18.62 -22.44 10.90
CA VAL A 65 19.13 -23.81 11.02
C VAL A 65 20.60 -23.87 10.68
N LEU A 66 21.33 -24.70 11.43
CA LEU A 66 22.73 -25.00 11.19
C LEU A 66 22.81 -26.12 10.15
N LYS A 67 23.29 -25.79 8.94
CA LYS A 67 23.30 -26.71 7.79
C LYS A 67 24.38 -27.79 7.91
N ASN A 68 25.55 -27.43 8.45
CA ASN A 68 26.74 -28.28 8.50
C ASN A 68 27.40 -28.26 9.89
N ARG A 69 28.24 -29.28 10.17
CA ARG A 69 29.18 -29.29 11.32
C ARG A 69 30.16 -28.10 11.32
N GLN A 70 30.34 -27.45 10.16
CA GLN A 70 31.15 -26.25 9.96
C GLN A 70 30.46 -24.96 10.42
N GLY A 71 29.25 -25.03 10.99
CA GLY A 71 28.58 -23.87 11.60
C GLY A 71 27.90 -22.91 10.63
N GLN A 72 27.77 -23.26 9.34
CA GLN A 72 27.01 -22.46 8.37
C GLN A 72 25.54 -22.37 8.80
N ARG A 73 25.11 -21.15 9.15
CA ARG A 73 23.73 -20.84 9.52
C ARG A 73 22.96 -20.44 8.27
N TRP A 74 21.79 -21.03 8.11
CA TRP A 74 20.79 -20.63 7.13
C TRP A 74 19.73 -19.83 7.87
N SER A 75 19.46 -18.60 7.44
CA SER A 75 18.38 -17.78 7.99
C SER A 75 17.42 -17.39 6.88
N GLY A 76 16.12 -17.39 7.17
CA GLY A 76 15.10 -16.92 6.23
C GLY A 76 15.08 -15.40 6.09
N GLN A 77 14.94 -14.93 4.86
CA GLN A 77 14.64 -13.57 4.44
C GLN A 77 13.35 -13.57 3.62
N TYR A 78 12.45 -12.66 3.96
CA TYR A 78 11.18 -12.51 3.28
C TYR A 78 11.32 -11.57 2.07
N CYS A 79 10.78 -11.99 0.93
CA CYS A 79 10.73 -11.22 -0.30
C CYS A 79 9.30 -11.07 -0.79
N MET A 80 8.90 -9.84 -1.11
CA MET A 80 7.62 -9.58 -1.76
C MET A 80 7.84 -9.39 -3.25
N ALA A 81 7.14 -10.19 -4.08
CA ALA A 81 7.11 -10.04 -5.52
C ALA A 81 5.77 -9.44 -5.95
N MET A 82 5.83 -8.32 -6.67
CA MET A 82 4.68 -7.62 -7.23
C MET A 82 4.70 -7.79 -8.75
N PHE A 83 3.74 -8.55 -9.27
CA PHE A 83 3.57 -8.80 -10.69
C PHE A 83 2.72 -7.69 -11.30
N GLN A 84 3.25 -6.99 -12.31
CA GLN A 84 2.57 -5.88 -12.97
C GLN A 84 2.02 -6.34 -14.33
N PRO A 85 0.72 -6.18 -14.61
CA PRO A 85 0.15 -6.50 -15.92
C PRO A 85 0.51 -5.44 -16.96
N PHE A 86 0.33 -5.78 -18.24
CA PHE A 86 0.34 -4.80 -19.32
C PHE A 86 -0.89 -3.91 -19.25
N ASN A 87 -0.77 -2.65 -19.69
CA ASN A 87 -1.88 -1.70 -19.69
C ASN A 87 -3.03 -2.12 -20.63
N ARG A 88 -2.75 -2.93 -21.66
CA ARG A 88 -3.81 -3.54 -22.51
C ARG A 88 -4.80 -4.39 -21.71
N ASP A 89 -4.33 -5.04 -20.64
CA ASP A 89 -5.08 -5.95 -19.79
C ASP A 89 -5.63 -5.24 -18.53
N ASN A 90 -5.64 -3.90 -18.53
CA ASN A 90 -6.10 -3.09 -17.42
C ASN A 90 -7.63 -3.19 -17.22
N PRO A 91 -8.12 -3.61 -16.04
CA PRO A 91 -9.56 -3.71 -15.76
C PRO A 91 -10.31 -2.37 -15.79
N LEU A 92 -9.61 -1.23 -15.69
CA LEU A 92 -10.21 0.09 -15.79
C LEU A 92 -10.60 0.45 -17.24
N LYS A 93 -9.86 -0.05 -18.24
CA LYS A 93 -10.20 0.14 -19.67
C LYS A 93 -11.53 -0.55 -20.00
N ALA A 94 -11.79 -1.70 -19.35
CA ALA A 94 -13.06 -2.41 -19.47
C ALA A 94 -14.26 -1.64 -18.86
N MET A 95 -14.03 -0.83 -17.82
CA MET A 95 -15.08 0.04 -17.26
C MET A 95 -15.39 1.25 -18.16
N ASP A 96 -14.39 1.83 -18.83
CA ASP A 96 -14.60 2.92 -19.80
C ASP A 96 -15.30 2.43 -21.09
N THR A 97 -15.15 1.15 -21.45
CA THR A 97 -15.86 0.54 -22.58
C THR A 97 -17.34 0.23 -22.34
N GLN A 98 -17.94 0.61 -21.21
CA GLN A 98 -19.40 0.69 -21.11
C GLN A 98 -19.90 1.86 -21.97
N THR A 99 -19.90 1.62 -23.28
CA THR A 99 -20.62 2.32 -24.34
C THR A 99 -20.84 3.81 -24.08
N LYS A 100 -19.82 4.63 -24.35
CA LYS A 100 -20.09 5.92 -25.00
C LYS A 100 -20.79 5.63 -26.33
N TYR A 101 -22.10 5.41 -26.30
CA TYR A 101 -22.94 5.60 -27.47
C TYR A 101 -22.89 7.11 -27.75
N ASP A 102 -21.94 7.53 -28.59
CA ASP A 102 -21.88 8.88 -29.13
C ASP A 102 -22.99 8.97 -30.20
N PRO A 103 -24.13 9.65 -29.92
CA PRO A 103 -25.25 9.74 -30.86
C PRO A 103 -24.87 10.50 -32.14
N THR A 104 -23.69 11.13 -32.17
CA THR A 104 -23.15 11.89 -33.29
C THR A 104 -22.27 11.06 -34.24
N ALA A 105 -22.05 9.77 -33.95
CA ALA A 105 -21.23 8.89 -34.78
C ALA A 105 -21.78 8.72 -36.21
N HIS A 106 -23.09 8.84 -36.40
CA HIS A 106 -23.73 8.78 -37.71
C HIS A 106 -23.46 10.03 -38.57
N CYS A 107 -23.02 11.13 -37.96
CA CYS A 107 -22.77 12.41 -38.66
C CYS A 107 -21.32 12.60 -39.09
N ARG A 108 -20.38 11.72 -38.69
CA ARG A 108 -18.99 11.79 -39.16
C ARG A 108 -18.85 11.04 -40.49
N ALA A 109 -19.06 11.75 -41.59
CA ALA A 109 -18.55 11.32 -42.88
C ALA A 109 -17.01 11.21 -42.80
N THR A 110 -16.50 10.06 -43.21
CA THR A 110 -15.10 9.67 -43.35
C THR A 110 -14.14 10.82 -43.68
N SER A 111 -13.33 11.21 -42.70
CA SER A 111 -11.90 11.48 -42.89
C SER A 111 -11.21 11.48 -41.54
N ILE A 112 -10.08 10.77 -41.46
CA ILE A 112 -9.20 10.66 -40.29
C ILE A 112 -9.79 9.77 -39.18
N LEU A 113 -9.55 8.46 -39.30
CA LEU A 113 -9.29 7.63 -38.12
C LEU A 113 -8.29 8.40 -37.25
N PRO A 114 -8.53 8.68 -35.96
CA PRO A 114 -7.42 9.02 -35.09
C PRO A 114 -6.41 7.88 -35.24
N ASN A 115 -5.18 8.24 -35.62
CA ASN A 115 -4.12 7.30 -35.88
C ASN A 115 -4.03 6.38 -34.65
N LYS A 116 -4.37 5.11 -34.84
CA LYS A 116 -4.44 4.08 -33.79
C LYS A 116 -3.09 3.83 -33.09
N THR A 117 -2.05 4.56 -33.50
CA THR A 117 -0.67 4.43 -33.06
C THR A 117 -0.44 4.97 -31.66
N GLU A 118 -1.10 6.05 -31.23
CA GLU A 118 -0.87 6.61 -29.88
C GLU A 118 -1.47 5.73 -28.76
N ALA A 119 -2.57 5.04 -29.04
CA ALA A 119 -3.19 4.11 -28.09
C ALA A 119 -2.41 2.79 -27.94
N ASN A 120 -1.67 2.39 -28.99
CA ASN A 120 -0.90 1.15 -29.00
C ASN A 120 0.41 1.29 -28.22
N ASP A 121 1.05 2.47 -28.22
CA ASP A 121 2.31 2.70 -27.47
C ASP A 121 2.09 2.68 -25.95
N ASP A 122 0.89 3.04 -25.48
CA ASP A 122 0.52 2.96 -24.06
C ASP A 122 0.16 1.54 -23.62
N ASP A 123 -0.22 0.66 -24.54
CA ASP A 123 -0.64 -0.72 -24.25
C ASP A 123 0.55 -1.61 -23.85
N ASP A 124 1.76 -1.28 -24.32
CA ASP A 124 3.02 -1.95 -23.96
C ASP A 124 3.62 -1.47 -22.62
N LYS A 125 3.05 -0.43 -22.00
CA LYS A 125 3.50 0.06 -20.69
C LYS A 125 2.95 -0.81 -19.56
N CYS A 126 3.71 -0.94 -18.48
CA CYS A 126 3.27 -1.66 -17.29
C CYS A 126 2.24 -0.84 -16.50
N PHE A 127 1.14 -1.48 -16.11
CA PHE A 127 0.14 -0.87 -15.23
C PHE A 127 0.51 -1.12 -13.76
N THR A 128 0.85 -0.06 -13.03
CA THR A 128 1.38 -0.16 -11.66
C THR A 128 0.33 0.06 -10.56
N LEU A 129 -0.88 0.50 -10.91
CA LEU A 129 -1.91 0.88 -9.93
C LEU A 129 -2.58 -0.34 -9.28
N ILE A 130 -2.81 -1.41 -10.05
CA ILE A 130 -3.36 -2.67 -9.54
C ILE A 130 -2.44 -3.81 -10.01
N PRO A 131 -1.64 -4.42 -9.11
CA PRO A 131 -0.82 -5.55 -9.47
C PRO A 131 -1.68 -6.76 -9.83
N LEU A 132 -1.18 -7.58 -10.74
CA LEU A 132 -1.82 -8.83 -11.15
C LEU A 132 -1.77 -9.86 -10.02
N LEU A 133 -0.63 -9.94 -9.33
CA LEU A 133 -0.36 -10.87 -8.24
C LEU A 133 0.67 -10.26 -7.31
N ASN A 134 0.45 -10.42 -6.02
CA ASN A 134 1.35 -10.04 -4.95
C ASN A 134 1.70 -11.34 -4.21
N TYR A 135 2.93 -11.82 -4.37
CA TYR A 135 3.34 -13.10 -3.81
C TYR A 135 4.54 -12.96 -2.86
N GLY A 136 4.40 -13.49 -1.65
CA GLY A 136 5.46 -13.54 -0.65
C GLY A 136 6.28 -14.82 -0.74
N PHE A 137 7.58 -14.66 -0.97
CA PHE A 137 8.56 -15.74 -0.98
C PHE A 137 9.39 -15.75 0.32
N CYS A 138 9.69 -16.94 0.84
CA CYS A 138 10.70 -17.13 1.87
C CYS A 138 11.98 -17.67 1.25
N THR A 139 13.03 -16.87 1.26
CA THR A 139 14.33 -17.17 0.64
C THR A 139 15.44 -17.14 1.69
N PRO A 140 16.64 -17.70 1.45
CA PRO A 140 17.75 -17.48 2.37
C PRO A 140 18.20 -16.02 2.41
N ASP A 141 18.80 -15.61 3.52
CA ASP A 141 19.46 -14.33 3.73
C ASP A 141 20.63 -14.04 2.79
N THR A 142 21.17 -15.08 2.14
CA THR A 142 22.19 -14.95 1.10
C THR A 142 21.63 -14.48 -0.24
N CYS A 143 20.32 -14.54 -0.46
CA CYS A 143 19.72 -14.12 -1.73
C CYS A 143 19.57 -12.61 -1.82
N THR A 144 19.93 -12.04 -2.98
CA THR A 144 19.66 -10.65 -3.31
C THR A 144 18.34 -10.49 -4.05
N ASN A 145 17.83 -9.25 -4.14
CA ASN A 145 16.65 -8.93 -4.95
C ASN A 145 16.78 -9.41 -6.40
N TYR A 146 18.00 -9.37 -6.96
CA TYR A 146 18.29 -9.80 -8.33
C TYR A 146 18.13 -11.31 -8.49
N ASP A 147 18.65 -12.10 -7.54
CA ASP A 147 18.61 -13.56 -7.61
C ASP A 147 17.17 -14.05 -7.56
N VAL A 148 16.37 -13.49 -6.65
CA VAL A 148 14.95 -13.81 -6.54
C VAL A 148 14.20 -13.38 -7.80
N LYS A 149 14.55 -12.21 -8.38
CA LYS A 149 13.95 -11.76 -9.65
C LYS A 149 14.19 -12.74 -10.77
N LYS A 150 15.40 -13.30 -10.87
CA LYS A 150 15.73 -14.30 -11.89
C LYS A 150 15.01 -15.64 -11.70
N ILE A 151 14.86 -16.09 -10.45
CA ILE A 151 14.09 -17.30 -10.15
C ILE A 151 12.63 -17.13 -10.56
N VAL A 152 12.01 -16.01 -10.19
CA VAL A 152 10.62 -15.71 -10.54
C VAL A 152 10.45 -15.53 -12.05
N GLU A 153 11.41 -14.85 -12.70
CA GLU A 153 11.45 -14.66 -14.15
C GLU A 153 11.46 -15.98 -14.93
N PHE A 154 12.23 -16.95 -14.45
CA PHE A 154 12.24 -18.28 -15.04
C PHE A 154 10.87 -18.98 -14.94
N VAL A 155 10.20 -18.88 -13.78
CA VAL A 155 8.91 -19.55 -13.53
C VAL A 155 7.79 -18.95 -14.37
N TYR A 156 7.61 -17.63 -14.37
CA TYR A 156 6.49 -17.03 -15.10
C TYR A 156 6.69 -17.08 -16.61
N LYS A 157 7.92 -16.95 -17.12
CA LYS A 157 8.19 -17.13 -18.56
C LYS A 157 7.87 -18.55 -19.03
N GLY A 158 8.14 -19.55 -18.19
CA GLY A 158 7.72 -20.93 -18.46
C GLY A 158 6.19 -21.07 -18.56
N ALA A 159 5.45 -20.37 -17.69
CA ALA A 159 4.00 -20.32 -17.73
C ALA A 159 3.45 -19.55 -18.95
N GLU A 160 4.08 -18.44 -19.34
CA GLU A 160 3.70 -17.67 -20.54
C GLU A 160 3.86 -18.50 -21.82
N VAL A 161 4.96 -19.25 -21.93
CA VAL A 161 5.18 -20.17 -23.06
C VAL A 161 4.14 -21.30 -23.08
N ALA A 162 3.76 -21.83 -21.92
CA ALA A 162 2.72 -22.86 -21.84
C ALA A 162 1.31 -22.32 -22.13
N ALA A 163 1.06 -21.05 -21.81
CA ALA A 163 -0.23 -20.38 -22.01
C ALA A 163 -0.37 -19.69 -23.38
N ASP A 164 0.70 -19.66 -24.18
CA ASP A 164 0.81 -18.93 -25.45
C ASP A 164 0.38 -17.45 -25.35
N ARG A 165 0.58 -16.85 -24.17
CA ARG A 165 0.16 -15.48 -23.87
C ARG A 165 1.10 -14.81 -22.88
N ASN A 166 1.50 -13.58 -23.21
CA ASN A 166 2.28 -12.72 -22.31
C ASN A 166 1.31 -11.89 -21.46
N PHE A 167 1.33 -12.07 -20.14
CA PHE A 167 0.44 -11.36 -19.22
C PHE A 167 1.20 -10.59 -18.14
N VAL A 168 2.51 -10.80 -18.03
CA VAL A 168 3.38 -10.09 -17.06
C VAL A 168 4.26 -9.10 -17.79
N CYS A 169 4.13 -7.81 -17.46
CA CYS A 169 4.97 -6.75 -18.02
C CYS A 169 6.31 -6.65 -17.29
N ASN A 170 6.28 -6.56 -15.95
CA ASN A 170 7.46 -6.56 -15.11
C ASN A 170 7.12 -7.11 -13.72
N VAL A 171 8.14 -7.62 -13.04
CA VAL A 171 8.04 -8.04 -11.63
C VAL A 171 9.00 -7.18 -10.82
N ASP A 172 8.44 -6.46 -9.85
CA ASP A 172 9.22 -5.76 -8.84
C ASP A 172 9.39 -6.67 -7.62
N ILE A 173 10.62 -6.83 -7.15
CA ILE A 173 10.94 -7.68 -6.00
C ILE A 173 11.65 -6.87 -4.95
N ASN A 174 11.04 -6.83 -3.78
CA ASN A 174 11.58 -6.16 -2.62
C ASN A 174 11.78 -7.16 -1.48
N CYS A 175 13.03 -7.60 -1.30
CA CYS A 175 13.43 -8.42 -0.18
C CYS A 175 13.83 -7.55 1.00
N ARG A 176 13.20 -7.81 2.15
CA ARG A 176 13.48 -7.08 3.39
C ARG A 176 14.10 -8.04 4.39
N ASN A 177 15.36 -7.78 4.73
CA ASN A 177 16.07 -8.48 5.80
C ASN A 177 15.99 -7.72 7.14
N ASP A 178 15.32 -6.56 7.16
CA ASP A 178 15.30 -5.70 8.34
C ASP A 178 14.43 -6.29 9.45
N ARG A 179 14.92 -6.24 10.68
CA ARG A 179 14.13 -6.54 11.88
C ARG A 179 13.07 -5.45 12.09
N PRO A 180 11.93 -5.75 12.73
CA PRO A 180 10.85 -4.77 12.84
C PRO A 180 11.28 -3.53 13.64
N GLU A 181 12.24 -3.66 14.56
CA GLU A 181 12.87 -2.53 15.27
C GLU A 181 13.65 -1.54 14.37
N ASN A 182 14.09 -1.96 13.18
CA ASN A 182 14.96 -1.16 12.31
C ASN A 182 14.19 -0.49 11.15
N HIS A 183 12.90 -0.78 10.99
CA HIS A 183 12.13 -0.33 9.82
C HIS A 183 11.93 1.20 9.77
N LEU A 184 11.75 1.85 10.93
CA LEU A 184 11.71 3.31 11.03
C LEU A 184 13.10 3.96 10.89
N SER A 185 14.15 3.18 11.21
CA SER A 185 15.53 3.64 11.37
C SER A 185 16.35 3.65 10.08
N TYR A 186 15.95 2.87 9.08
CA TYR A 186 16.80 2.57 7.91
C TYR A 186 16.71 3.63 6.79
N SER A 187 15.55 4.26 6.60
CA SER A 187 15.42 5.28 5.55
C SER A 187 15.91 6.63 6.03
N ARG A 188 16.95 7.17 5.35
CA ARG A 188 17.49 8.51 5.61
C ARG A 188 16.40 9.58 5.59
N ALA A 189 15.42 9.45 4.70
CA ALA A 189 14.28 10.35 4.61
C ALA A 189 13.38 10.25 5.85
N SER A 190 13.04 9.04 6.30
CA SER A 190 12.21 8.81 7.48
C SER A 190 12.87 9.35 8.75
N MET A 191 14.17 9.15 8.91
CA MET A 191 14.93 9.71 10.03
C MET A 191 14.98 11.24 9.99
N THR A 192 15.20 11.83 8.81
CA THR A 192 15.19 13.30 8.65
C THR A 192 13.85 13.89 9.05
N VAL A 193 12.74 13.28 8.61
CA VAL A 193 11.38 13.69 8.97
C VAL A 193 11.14 13.52 10.48
N LEU A 194 11.57 12.42 11.07
CA LEU A 194 11.42 12.17 12.51
C LEU A 194 12.14 13.24 13.35
N PHE A 195 13.41 13.52 13.05
CA PHE A 195 14.17 14.56 13.75
C PHE A 195 13.57 15.95 13.54
N PHE A 196 13.09 16.25 12.34
CA PHE A 196 12.40 17.51 12.06
C PHE A 196 11.11 17.66 12.88
N ILE A 197 10.28 16.61 12.96
CA ILE A 197 9.05 16.62 13.77
C ILE A 197 9.39 16.80 15.25
N ILE A 198 10.38 16.07 15.78
CA ILE A 198 10.82 16.21 17.17
C ILE A 198 11.32 17.64 17.43
N PHE A 199 12.10 18.21 16.52
CA PHE A 199 12.58 19.59 16.63
C PHE A 199 11.42 20.60 16.69
N VAL A 200 10.42 20.46 15.81
CA VAL A 200 9.22 21.33 15.84
C VAL A 200 8.43 21.15 17.14
N VAL A 201 8.25 19.93 17.62
CA VAL A 201 7.56 19.66 18.90
C VAL A 201 8.31 20.31 20.07
N VAL A 202 9.63 20.25 20.08
CA VAL A 202 10.45 20.91 21.10
C VAL A 202 10.27 22.43 21.05
N LEU A 203 10.30 23.03 19.85
CA LEU A 203 10.00 24.47 19.68
C LEU A 203 8.58 24.82 20.13
N MET A 204 7.59 23.96 19.90
CA MET A 204 6.21 24.15 20.37
C MET A 204 6.13 24.14 21.90
N ILE A 205 6.83 23.21 22.57
CA ILE A 205 6.85 23.13 24.04
C ILE A 205 7.51 24.40 24.61
N PHE A 206 8.69 24.77 24.12
CA PHE A 206 9.39 25.98 24.58
C PHE A 206 8.59 27.25 24.29
N GLY A 207 7.99 27.36 23.10
CA GLY A 207 7.12 28.48 22.72
C GLY A 207 5.89 28.60 23.61
N THR A 208 5.23 27.47 23.91
CA THR A 208 4.04 27.46 24.77
C THR A 208 4.38 27.75 26.23
N LEU A 209 5.52 27.26 26.74
CA LEU A 209 6.00 27.58 28.09
C LEU A 209 6.34 29.07 28.23
N TYR A 210 7.04 29.63 27.26
CA TYR A 210 7.38 31.06 27.26
C TYR A 210 6.12 31.94 27.16
N ASP A 211 5.19 31.56 26.29
CA ASP A 211 3.91 32.24 26.12
C ASP A 211 3.10 32.22 27.43
N TYR A 212 2.95 31.05 28.05
CA TYR A 212 2.18 30.92 29.29
C TYR A 212 2.82 31.64 30.50
N ILE A 213 4.13 31.54 30.67
CA ILE A 213 4.82 32.05 31.88
C ILE A 213 5.10 33.55 31.78
N VAL A 214 5.53 34.03 30.61
CA VAL A 214 6.04 35.39 30.43
C VAL A 214 5.05 36.23 29.65
N TYR A 215 4.66 35.78 28.45
CA TYR A 215 3.85 36.60 27.54
C TYR A 215 2.45 36.87 28.09
N GLN A 216 1.73 35.86 28.59
CA GLN A 216 0.39 36.05 29.16
C GLN A 216 0.40 36.92 30.43
N LYS A 217 1.47 36.87 31.23
CA LYS A 217 1.62 37.74 32.40
C LYS A 217 1.88 39.19 31.99
N GLU A 218 2.82 39.42 31.06
CA GLU A 218 3.08 40.76 30.54
C GLU A 218 1.88 41.34 29.78
N LEU A 219 1.09 40.50 29.08
CA LEU A 219 -0.14 40.92 28.38
C LEU A 219 -1.26 41.33 29.34
N PHE A 220 -1.29 40.79 30.56
CA PHE A 220 -2.27 41.21 31.57
C PHE A 220 -1.92 42.58 32.17
N GLU A 221 -0.62 42.92 32.23
CA GLU A 221 -0.14 44.19 32.79
C GLU A 221 0.03 45.31 31.74
N LEU A 222 0.25 44.97 30.46
CA LEU A 222 0.49 45.92 29.37
C LEU A 222 -0.39 45.65 28.14
N ASP A 223 -0.71 46.73 27.42
CA ASP A 223 -1.45 46.68 26.16
C ASP A 223 -0.69 45.89 25.06
N GLU A 224 -1.42 45.13 24.23
CA GLU A 224 -0.90 44.11 23.31
C GLU A 224 0.17 44.67 22.34
N ALA A 225 -0.05 45.91 21.87
CA ALA A 225 0.85 46.62 20.95
C ALA A 225 2.21 46.99 21.59
N THR A 226 2.25 47.19 22.90
CA THR A 226 3.46 47.61 23.62
C THR A 226 4.36 46.40 23.91
N CYS A 227 3.75 45.27 24.30
CA CYS A 227 4.45 44.00 24.50
C CYS A 227 5.14 43.52 23.21
N TYR A 228 4.43 43.60 22.08
CA TYR A 228 4.96 43.20 20.77
C TYR A 228 6.15 44.06 20.28
N LYS A 229 6.17 45.35 20.65
CA LYS A 229 7.27 46.26 20.29
C LYS A 229 8.53 46.04 21.13
N LYS A 230 8.37 45.60 22.38
CA LYS A 230 9.47 45.40 23.35
C LYS A 230 10.31 44.16 23.05
N GLN A 231 9.74 43.16 22.36
CA GLN A 231 10.40 41.87 22.16
C GLN A 231 11.35 41.83 20.95
N ASN A 232 12.46 41.13 21.15
CA ASN A 232 13.44 40.82 20.12
C ASN A 232 12.87 39.88 19.05
N TRP A 233 13.40 39.94 17.84
CA TRP A 233 12.96 39.11 16.70
C TRP A 233 12.94 37.61 17.02
N PHE A 234 13.90 37.11 17.80
CA PHE A 234 13.98 35.71 18.22
C PHE A 234 12.79 35.28 19.10
N VAL A 235 12.37 36.16 20.00
CA VAL A 235 11.21 35.92 20.87
C VAL A 235 9.91 35.88 20.05
N LYS A 236 9.82 36.76 19.04
CA LYS A 236 8.70 36.74 18.09
C LYS A 236 8.61 35.42 17.33
N THR A 237 9.75 34.86 16.91
CA THR A 237 9.80 33.54 16.29
C THR A 237 9.34 32.43 17.25
N ILE A 238 9.76 32.47 18.52
CA ILE A 238 9.36 31.48 19.53
C ILE A 238 7.84 31.53 19.81
N ILE A 239 7.26 32.72 19.92
CA ILE A 239 5.81 32.89 20.14
C ILE A 239 5.01 32.37 18.94
N ALA A 240 5.54 32.49 17.72
CA ALA A 240 4.90 31.94 16.52
C ALA A 240 4.76 30.41 16.56
N PHE A 241 5.54 29.69 17.38
CA PHE A 241 5.39 28.24 17.60
C PHE A 241 4.52 27.90 18.82
N SER A 242 4.04 28.88 19.59
CA SER A 242 3.19 28.62 20.76
C SER A 242 1.85 28.03 20.34
N VAL A 243 1.47 26.90 20.94
CA VAL A 243 0.17 26.27 20.68
C VAL A 243 -0.96 27.06 21.35
N TYR A 244 -0.69 27.73 22.46
CA TYR A 244 -1.73 28.44 23.24
C TYR A 244 -2.26 29.67 22.48
N THR A 245 -1.40 30.62 22.13
CA THR A 245 -1.82 31.83 21.40
C THR A 245 -2.33 31.50 20.00
N ASN A 246 -1.63 30.66 19.23
CA ASN A 246 -2.10 30.25 17.90
C ASN A 246 -3.42 29.47 17.98
N GLY A 247 -3.56 28.57 18.95
CA GLY A 247 -4.78 27.81 19.18
C GLY A 247 -5.95 28.73 19.56
N LYS A 248 -5.73 29.73 20.42
CA LYS A 248 -6.74 30.73 20.77
C LYS A 248 -7.19 31.53 19.55
N VAL A 249 -6.28 31.88 18.64
CA VAL A 249 -6.61 32.56 17.38
C VAL A 249 -7.37 31.64 16.42
N ILE A 250 -6.93 30.39 16.25
CA ILE A 250 -7.57 29.41 15.35
C ILE A 250 -8.96 29.01 15.85
N LEU A 251 -9.12 28.86 17.16
CA LEU A 251 -10.39 28.54 17.81
C LEU A 251 -11.22 29.80 18.13
N ARG A 252 -10.77 30.98 17.70
CA ARG A 252 -11.50 32.24 17.87
C ARG A 252 -12.69 32.26 16.92
N THR A 253 -13.86 31.88 17.43
CA THR A 253 -15.14 32.01 16.70
C THR A 253 -15.69 33.44 16.80
N GLU A 254 -14.83 34.46 16.66
CA GLU A 254 -15.31 35.84 16.71
C GLU A 254 -16.02 36.26 15.43
N LYS A 255 -17.08 37.02 15.64
CA LYS A 255 -18.16 37.28 14.70
C LYS A 255 -17.76 38.46 13.81
N GLY A 256 -17.38 38.20 12.57
CA GLY A 256 -17.39 39.24 11.55
C GLY A 256 -18.83 39.51 11.13
N GLU A 257 -19.29 40.76 11.23
CA GLU A 257 -20.67 41.18 10.91
C GLU A 257 -21.13 40.85 9.48
N ASN A 258 -20.20 40.45 8.60
CA ASN A 258 -20.45 40.10 7.19
C ASN A 258 -20.15 38.64 6.80
N GLN A 259 -20.07 37.69 7.74
CA GLN A 259 -19.82 36.27 7.40
C GLN A 259 -21.07 35.39 7.51
N ILE A 260 -21.41 34.70 6.43
CA ILE A 260 -22.54 33.77 6.38
C ILE A 260 -22.15 32.46 7.10
N HIS A 261 -22.74 32.23 8.28
CA HIS A 261 -22.36 31.11 9.16
C HIS A 261 -22.57 29.71 8.57
N CYS A 262 -23.58 29.49 7.73
CA CYS A 262 -23.79 28.19 7.09
C CYS A 262 -22.64 27.81 6.13
N LEU A 263 -21.90 28.81 5.63
CA LEU A 263 -20.74 28.61 4.74
C LEU A 263 -19.56 27.96 5.46
N HIS A 264 -19.37 28.25 6.75
CA HIS A 264 -18.32 27.61 7.54
C HIS A 264 -18.68 26.16 7.88
N GLY A 265 -19.96 25.89 8.16
CA GLY A 265 -20.45 24.54 8.40
C GLY A 265 -20.27 23.62 7.19
N ILE A 266 -20.59 24.09 5.98
CA ILE A 266 -20.40 23.29 4.77
C ILE A 266 -18.93 23.01 4.48
N ARG A 267 -18.01 23.95 4.76
CA ARG A 267 -16.56 23.72 4.62
C ARG A 267 -16.08 22.59 5.52
N VAL A 268 -16.52 22.56 6.79
CA VAL A 268 -16.15 21.50 7.74
C VAL A 268 -16.68 20.14 7.27
N LEU A 269 -17.96 20.08 6.86
CA LEU A 269 -18.54 18.85 6.32
C LEU A 269 -17.82 18.37 5.04
N SER A 270 -17.43 19.29 4.15
CA SER A 270 -16.64 18.96 2.97
C SER A 270 -15.24 18.45 3.32
N MET A 271 -14.57 18.99 4.35
CA MET A 271 -13.27 18.45 4.81
C MET A 271 -13.41 17.01 5.31
N PHE A 272 -14.41 16.72 6.15
CA PHE A 272 -14.66 15.35 6.61
C PHE A 272 -14.98 14.40 5.47
N TRP A 273 -15.73 14.87 4.46
CA TRP A 273 -16.05 14.08 3.28
C TRP A 273 -14.80 13.74 2.45
N ILE A 274 -13.89 14.70 2.24
CA ILE A 274 -12.60 14.48 1.56
C ILE A 274 -11.73 13.48 2.32
N ILE A 275 -11.63 13.62 3.65
CA ILE A 275 -10.85 12.70 4.50
C ILE A 275 -11.39 11.28 4.38
N LEU A 276 -12.71 11.12 4.40
CA LEU A 276 -13.36 9.83 4.21
C LEU A 276 -13.05 9.23 2.83
N GLY A 277 -13.16 10.04 1.77
CA GLY A 277 -12.81 9.64 0.40
C GLY A 277 -11.36 9.15 0.27
N HIS A 278 -10.40 9.92 0.78
CA HIS A 278 -9.00 9.51 0.77
C HIS A 278 -8.74 8.24 1.58
N THR A 279 -9.37 8.09 2.75
CA THR A 279 -9.21 6.89 3.58
C THR A 279 -9.59 5.63 2.80
N TYR A 280 -10.76 5.65 2.15
CA TYR A 280 -11.21 4.53 1.31
C TYR A 280 -10.36 4.36 0.05
N TYR A 281 -9.93 5.45 -0.58
CA TYR A 281 -9.01 5.38 -1.72
C TYR A 281 -7.69 4.69 -1.36
N TYR A 282 -7.09 5.04 -0.22
CA TYR A 282 -5.88 4.39 0.28
C TYR A 282 -6.12 2.91 0.58
N ILE A 283 -7.26 2.54 1.18
CA ILE A 283 -7.61 1.13 1.44
C ILE A 283 -7.74 0.34 0.12
N CYS A 284 -8.42 0.90 -0.88
CA CYS A 284 -8.59 0.25 -2.18
C CYS A 284 -7.27 0.11 -2.95
N THR A 285 -6.37 1.08 -2.85
CA THR A 285 -5.08 1.09 -3.58
C THR A 285 -3.97 0.30 -2.85
N ASN A 286 -3.98 0.26 -1.52
CA ASN A 286 -2.94 -0.43 -0.73
C ASN A 286 -3.25 -1.90 -0.43
N LEU A 287 -4.16 -2.51 -1.21
CA LEU A 287 -4.26 -3.96 -1.39
C LEU A 287 -4.40 -4.78 -0.09
N THR A 288 -5.33 -4.40 0.79
CA THR A 288 -5.73 -5.25 1.93
C THR A 288 -7.07 -5.95 1.72
N THR A 289 -7.63 -5.91 0.51
CA THR A 289 -8.95 -6.48 0.23
C THR A 289 -8.84 -7.76 -0.59
N ASP A 290 -9.34 -8.86 -0.02
CA ASP A 290 -9.61 -10.08 -0.77
C ASP A 290 -10.67 -9.80 -1.85
N ASN A 291 -10.50 -10.39 -3.04
CA ASN A 291 -11.45 -10.26 -4.16
C ASN A 291 -11.65 -8.80 -4.60
N LEU A 292 -10.54 -8.13 -4.97
CA LEU A 292 -10.53 -6.72 -5.33
C LEU A 292 -11.47 -6.40 -6.50
N LEU A 293 -11.45 -7.22 -7.55
CA LEU A 293 -12.22 -7.01 -8.78
C LEU A 293 -13.75 -6.96 -8.56
N PRO A 294 -14.39 -7.96 -7.94
CA PRO A 294 -15.83 -7.93 -7.67
C PRO A 294 -16.17 -6.85 -6.63
N THR A 295 -15.25 -6.55 -5.71
CA THR A 295 -15.44 -5.45 -4.76
C THR A 295 -15.51 -4.12 -5.50
N MET A 296 -14.59 -3.82 -6.41
CA MET A 296 -14.62 -2.58 -7.21
C MET A 296 -15.88 -2.45 -8.05
N VAL A 297 -16.39 -3.55 -8.62
CA VAL A 297 -17.63 -3.53 -9.43
C VAL A 297 -18.89 -3.44 -8.58
N ALA A 298 -18.92 -4.06 -7.40
CA ALA A 298 -20.07 -4.05 -6.50
C ALA A 298 -20.13 -2.80 -5.61
N PHE A 299 -18.99 -2.19 -5.32
CA PHE A 299 -18.87 -1.02 -4.46
C PHE A 299 -19.74 0.16 -4.92
N PRO A 300 -19.67 0.63 -6.18
CA PRO A 300 -20.49 1.76 -6.64
C PRO A 300 -21.99 1.43 -6.77
N LYS A 301 -22.40 0.15 -6.70
CA LYS A 301 -23.81 -0.24 -6.83
C LYS A 301 -24.65 0.13 -5.61
N ARG A 302 -24.03 0.41 -4.45
CA ARG A 302 -24.76 0.80 -3.24
C ARG A 302 -24.83 2.31 -3.13
N PHE A 303 -26.02 2.82 -2.82
CA PHE A 303 -26.28 4.26 -2.69
C PHE A 303 -25.31 4.96 -1.73
N PHE A 304 -25.09 4.40 -0.53
CA PHE A 304 -24.18 4.98 0.46
C PHE A 304 -22.71 5.02 0.00
N ASN A 305 -22.29 4.09 -0.85
CA ASN A 305 -20.92 4.04 -1.35
C ASN A 305 -20.68 5.10 -2.44
N LEU A 306 -21.73 5.60 -3.10
CA LEU A 306 -21.61 6.69 -4.07
C LEU A 306 -21.09 7.98 -3.42
N ILE A 307 -21.41 8.20 -2.13
CA ILE A 307 -20.84 9.32 -1.37
C ILE A 307 -19.31 9.22 -1.39
N ILE A 308 -18.76 8.01 -1.25
CA ILE A 308 -17.31 7.78 -1.22
C ILE A 308 -16.70 7.92 -2.62
N VAL A 309 -17.34 7.34 -3.64
CA VAL A 309 -16.86 7.39 -5.04
C VAL A 309 -16.84 8.84 -5.56
N GLN A 310 -17.83 9.65 -5.18
CA GLN A 310 -17.95 11.05 -5.59
C GLN A 310 -17.23 12.04 -4.66
N ALA A 311 -16.37 11.56 -3.75
CA ALA A 311 -15.58 12.43 -2.89
C ALA A 311 -14.78 13.53 -3.61
N PRO A 312 -14.27 13.35 -4.87
CA PRO A 312 -13.65 14.45 -5.60
C PRO A 312 -14.56 15.67 -5.82
N LEU A 313 -15.87 15.48 -5.92
CA LEU A 313 -16.85 16.57 -6.05
C LEU A 313 -16.88 17.47 -4.81
N ALA A 314 -16.48 16.96 -3.64
CA ALA A 314 -16.38 17.75 -2.42
C ALA A 314 -15.34 18.88 -2.54
N VAL A 315 -14.36 18.72 -3.43
CA VAL A 315 -13.34 19.74 -3.72
C VAL A 315 -13.96 20.96 -4.43
N ASP A 316 -14.99 20.76 -5.25
CA ASP A 316 -15.67 21.84 -5.97
C ASP A 316 -16.36 22.81 -5.02
N THR A 317 -16.81 22.33 -3.86
CA THR A 317 -17.33 23.17 -2.77
C THR A 317 -16.30 24.19 -2.29
N PHE A 318 -15.00 23.86 -2.31
CA PHE A 318 -13.95 24.81 -1.95
C PHE A 318 -13.64 25.81 -3.06
N PHE A 319 -13.75 25.41 -4.32
CA PHE A 319 -13.56 26.31 -5.46
C PHE A 319 -14.71 27.30 -5.62
N TYR A 320 -15.95 26.86 -5.38
CA TYR A 320 -17.13 27.71 -5.51
C TYR A 320 -17.32 28.68 -4.34
N LEU A 321 -16.84 28.32 -3.14
CA LEU A 321 -17.01 29.11 -1.91
C LEU A 321 -15.79 29.98 -1.55
N ARG A 322 -14.84 30.14 -2.48
CA ARG A 322 -13.70 31.05 -2.33
C ARG A 322 -14.08 32.46 -2.78
#